data_AF-A0A2D6MYK3-F1
#
_entry.id   AF-A0A2D6MYK3-F1
#
_cell.length_a   1.000
_cell.length_b   1.000
_cell.length_c   1.000
_cell.angle_alpha   90.00
_cell.angle_beta   90.00
_cell.angle_gamma   90.00
#
_symmetry.space_group_name_H-M   'P 1'
#
loop_
_entity.id
_entity.type
_entity.pdbx_description
1 polymer ?
#
loop_
_entity_poly.entity_id
_entity_poly.type
_entity_poly.pdbx_seq_one_letter_code
_entity_poly.pdbx_strand_id
1 'polypeptide(L)'
;MRRGARGRTAAARRLAWAVAGILTSLLVLSGCSEDSSPPQSESQPDPVGSDSLVESGRSVYNANCIACHNLDPTQPGSLGPVVAGASLALVEARVLRAEYPEGYVPKQNTRAMVPLPHLESRLPELMAYLGSL
;
A
#
# COMPACT_ATOMS: atom_id res chain seq x y z
N MET A 1 3.76 59.14 72.53
CA MET A 1 4.53 58.21 71.68
C MET A 1 3.59 57.27 70.94
N ARG A 2 3.56 57.30 69.60
CA ARG A 2 2.75 56.40 68.77
C ARG A 2 3.66 55.71 67.76
N ARG A 3 3.78 54.38 67.86
CA ARG A 3 4.49 53.53 66.88
C ARG A 3 3.55 53.24 65.71
N GLY A 4 4.03 53.50 64.49
CA GLY A 4 3.36 53.20 63.22
C GLY A 4 3.92 51.94 62.58
N ALA A 5 3.02 51.16 61.99
CA ALA A 5 3.21 49.84 61.39
C ALA A 5 3.61 49.91 59.89
N ARG A 6 3.73 48.70 59.29
CA ARG A 6 3.76 48.34 57.84
C ARG A 6 5.18 48.13 57.29
N GLY A 7 5.52 47.08 56.54
CA GLY A 7 4.76 45.94 56.02
C GLY A 7 5.72 45.03 55.26
N ARG A 8 5.84 43.77 55.68
CA ARG A 8 6.67 42.72 55.05
C ARG A 8 5.81 41.99 54.00
N THR A 9 5.55 42.58 52.84
CA THR A 9 4.52 42.06 51.91
C THR A 9 5.00 41.80 50.47
N ALA A 10 6.26 41.43 50.26
CA ALA A 10 6.74 41.09 48.91
C ALA A 10 7.10 39.60 48.70
N ALA A 11 7.63 38.91 49.70
CA ALA A 11 8.14 37.54 49.51
C ALA A 11 7.05 36.45 49.58
N ALA A 12 5.98 36.65 50.37
CA ALA A 12 4.94 35.64 50.59
C ALA A 12 4.02 35.40 49.39
N ARG A 13 4.02 36.28 48.39
CA ARG A 13 3.11 36.19 47.22
C ARG A 13 3.60 35.26 46.12
N ARG A 14 4.90 34.95 46.09
CA ARG A 14 5.48 34.06 45.05
C ARG A 14 5.33 32.58 45.39
N LEU A 15 5.26 32.24 46.67
CA LEU A 15 5.17 30.84 47.11
C LEU A 15 3.74 30.29 47.06
N ALA A 16 2.73 31.15 47.21
CA ALA A 16 1.32 30.76 47.13
C ALA A 16 0.89 30.31 45.71
N TRP A 17 1.56 30.78 44.66
CA TRP A 17 1.27 30.40 43.27
C TRP A 17 1.94 29.10 42.83
N ALA A 18 2.84 28.53 43.64
CA ALA A 18 3.48 27.25 43.32
C ALA A 18 2.70 26.06 43.90
N VAL A 19 1.98 26.23 45.01
CA VAL A 19 1.26 25.12 45.67
C VAL A 19 -0.12 24.88 45.06
N ALA A 20 -0.79 25.91 44.52
CA ALA A 20 -2.10 25.76 43.88
C ALA A 20 -2.05 24.99 42.53
N GLY A 21 -0.89 24.97 41.85
CA GLY A 21 -0.71 24.24 40.59
C GLY A 21 -0.37 22.76 40.75
N ILE A 22 0.10 22.33 41.93
CA ILE A 22 0.54 20.95 42.15
C ILE A 22 -0.60 20.07 42.71
N LEU A 23 -1.56 20.66 43.45
CA LEU A 23 -2.71 19.94 44.02
C LEU A 23 -3.96 19.91 43.12
N THR A 24 -3.88 20.43 41.90
CA THR A 24 -4.87 20.23 40.81
C THR A 24 -4.41 19.18 39.79
N SER A 25 -3.39 18.37 40.12
CA SER A 25 -2.88 17.30 39.26
C SER A 25 -3.47 15.91 39.58
N LEU A 26 -4.67 15.87 40.17
CA LEU A 26 -5.35 14.61 40.53
C LEU A 26 -6.82 14.57 40.09
N LEU A 27 -7.29 15.48 39.23
CA LEU A 27 -8.69 15.50 38.80
C LEU A 27 -8.93 16.08 37.40
N VAL A 28 -8.19 15.64 36.39
CA VAL A 28 -8.65 15.76 34.98
C VAL A 28 -8.39 14.45 34.26
N LEU A 29 -9.26 13.48 34.54
CA LEU A 29 -9.45 12.29 33.74
C LEU A 29 -10.33 12.66 32.53
N SER A 30 -9.77 13.38 31.55
CA SER A 30 -10.33 13.55 30.20
C SER A 30 -9.27 14.16 29.28
N GLY A 31 -8.20 13.41 29.06
CA GLY A 31 -7.35 13.63 27.90
C GLY A 31 -8.11 13.17 26.65
N CYS A 32 -8.65 14.11 25.89
CA CYS A 32 -8.86 13.92 24.46
C CYS A 32 -7.49 14.11 23.82
N SER A 33 -6.90 13.05 23.28
CA SER A 33 -5.68 13.17 22.48
C SER A 33 -6.00 13.93 21.20
N GLU A 34 -5.25 15.00 20.95
CA GLU A 34 -5.02 15.53 19.62
C GLU A 34 -4.19 14.49 18.83
N ASP A 35 -4.86 13.67 18.03
CA ASP A 35 -4.21 12.93 16.95
C ASP A 35 -4.36 13.73 15.65
N SER A 36 -3.24 14.32 15.24
CA SER A 36 -3.10 14.90 13.91
C SER A 36 -2.94 13.76 12.90
N SER A 37 -4.04 13.37 12.27
CA SER A 37 -4.05 12.55 11.06
C SER A 37 -4.72 13.35 9.94
N PRO A 38 -4.17 13.40 8.71
CA PRO A 38 -4.90 13.95 7.55
C PRO A 38 -6.23 13.23 7.43
N PRO A 39 -7.28 13.82 6.81
CA PRO A 39 -8.54 13.11 6.60
C PRO A 39 -8.20 11.83 5.85
N GLN A 40 -8.25 10.71 6.56
CA GLN A 40 -8.38 9.41 5.94
C GLN A 40 -9.73 9.51 5.26
N SER A 41 -9.64 9.75 3.94
CA SER A 41 -10.73 9.58 3.01
C SER A 41 -11.52 8.38 3.49
N GLU A 42 -12.78 8.62 3.80
CA GLU A 42 -13.77 7.59 4.09
C GLU A 42 -13.90 6.72 2.83
N SER A 43 -12.93 5.86 2.59
CA SER A 43 -13.10 4.70 1.75
C SER A 43 -14.01 3.79 2.56
N GLN A 44 -15.30 3.86 2.22
CA GLN A 44 -16.17 2.69 2.25
C GLN A 44 -15.34 1.45 1.88
N PRO A 45 -15.59 0.24 2.44
CA PRO A 45 -14.88 -0.94 2.00
C PRO A 45 -15.04 -1.08 0.49
N ASP A 46 -14.02 -0.65 -0.25
CA ASP A 46 -13.95 -0.76 -1.69
C ASP A 46 -14.03 -2.26 -1.99
N PRO A 47 -14.88 -2.69 -2.94
CA PRO A 47 -14.94 -4.09 -3.32
C PRO A 47 -13.62 -4.44 -4.00
N VAL A 48 -12.54 -4.75 -3.25
CA VAL A 48 -11.17 -5.04 -3.74
C VAL A 48 -10.94 -4.34 -5.09
N GLY A 49 -10.89 -3.00 -5.05
CA GLY A 49 -11.05 -2.17 -6.26
C GLY A 49 -10.11 -2.63 -7.38
N SER A 50 -10.56 -2.53 -8.63
CA SER A 50 -9.80 -2.94 -9.82
C SER A 50 -8.33 -2.50 -9.81
N ASP A 51 -8.07 -1.32 -9.25
CA ASP A 51 -6.72 -0.75 -9.13
C ASP A 51 -5.81 -1.59 -8.21
N SER A 52 -6.36 -2.16 -7.14
CA SER A 52 -5.63 -3.06 -6.24
C SER A 52 -5.26 -4.40 -6.92
N LEU A 53 -6.12 -4.89 -7.83
CA LEU A 53 -5.84 -6.08 -8.64
C LEU A 53 -4.77 -5.79 -9.70
N VAL A 54 -4.83 -4.62 -10.35
CA VAL A 54 -3.82 -4.18 -11.31
C VAL A 54 -2.45 -4.07 -10.64
N GLU A 55 -2.37 -3.47 -9.46
CA GLU A 55 -1.09 -3.33 -8.74
C GLU A 55 -0.55 -4.68 -8.25
N SER A 56 -1.43 -5.53 -7.74
CA SER A 56 -1.08 -6.91 -7.38
C SER A 56 -0.58 -7.69 -8.61
N GLY A 57 -1.21 -7.49 -9.77
CA GLY A 57 -0.83 -8.11 -11.02
C GLY A 57 0.51 -7.64 -11.55
N ARG A 58 0.80 -6.34 -11.41
CA ARG A 58 2.11 -5.75 -11.70
C ARG A 58 3.19 -6.41 -10.85
N SER A 59 2.92 -6.61 -9.57
CA SER A 59 3.83 -7.29 -8.65
C SER A 59 4.09 -8.75 -9.07
N VAL A 60 3.04 -9.49 -9.44
CA VAL A 60 3.16 -10.85 -9.98
C VAL A 60 4.00 -10.87 -11.26
N TYR A 61 3.75 -9.94 -12.18
CA TYR A 61 4.50 -9.83 -13.44
C TYR A 61 5.99 -9.55 -13.19
N ASN A 62 6.29 -8.57 -12.33
CA ASN A 62 7.65 -8.19 -12.00
C ASN A 62 8.43 -9.32 -11.34
N ALA A 63 7.79 -10.11 -10.48
CA ALA A 63 8.46 -11.21 -9.79
C ALA A 63 8.73 -12.43 -10.70
N ASN A 64 7.90 -12.67 -11.71
CA ASN A 64 7.88 -13.95 -12.42
C ASN A 64 8.16 -13.88 -13.93
N CYS A 65 7.93 -12.73 -14.57
CA CYS A 65 7.86 -12.66 -16.03
C CYS A 65 9.05 -11.91 -16.66
N ILE A 66 9.59 -10.91 -15.96
CA ILE A 66 10.58 -9.95 -16.51
C ILE A 66 11.97 -10.56 -16.78
N ALA A 67 12.21 -11.80 -16.34
CA ALA A 67 13.44 -12.51 -16.68
C ALA A 67 13.54 -12.81 -18.19
N CYS A 68 12.38 -12.97 -18.85
CA CYS A 68 12.29 -13.28 -20.28
C CYS A 68 11.53 -12.20 -21.06
N HIS A 69 10.45 -11.68 -20.47
CA HIS A 69 9.66 -10.59 -21.02
C HIS A 69 10.24 -9.24 -20.61
N ASN A 70 9.82 -8.16 -21.27
CA ASN A 70 10.29 -6.83 -20.94
C ASN A 70 9.65 -6.34 -19.62
N LEU A 71 10.31 -5.45 -18.89
CA LEU A 71 9.69 -4.78 -17.73
C LEU A 71 8.40 -4.04 -18.14
N ASP A 72 8.39 -3.46 -19.35
CA ASP A 72 7.21 -2.90 -20.00
C ASP A 72 6.51 -3.99 -20.85
N PRO A 73 5.33 -4.51 -20.47
CA PRO A 73 4.68 -5.61 -21.17
C PRO A 73 4.24 -5.29 -22.61
N THR A 74 4.24 -4.01 -23.00
CA THR A 74 3.93 -3.54 -24.36
C THR A 74 5.12 -3.71 -25.31
N GLN A 75 6.31 -4.01 -24.78
CA GLN A 75 7.55 -4.14 -25.53
C GLN A 75 8.08 -5.58 -25.55
N PRO A 76 8.83 -5.99 -26.60
CA PRO A 76 9.47 -7.30 -26.63
C PRO A 76 10.58 -7.39 -25.56
N GLY A 77 10.68 -8.54 -24.92
CA GLY A 77 11.77 -8.88 -24.01
C GLY A 77 12.96 -9.50 -24.73
N SER A 78 13.96 -9.95 -23.97
CA SER A 78 15.14 -10.65 -24.49
C SER A 78 14.78 -12.01 -25.12
N LEU A 79 13.78 -12.70 -24.57
CA LEU A 79 13.33 -14.02 -25.02
C LEU A 79 11.82 -14.09 -25.25
N GLY A 80 11.05 -13.33 -24.46
CA GLY A 80 9.60 -13.35 -24.46
C GLY A 80 9.00 -12.29 -25.40
N PRO A 81 7.90 -12.58 -26.11
CA PRO A 81 7.20 -11.59 -26.92
C PRO A 81 6.45 -10.56 -26.06
N VAL A 82 5.85 -9.55 -26.72
CA VAL A 82 4.87 -8.63 -26.14
C VAL A 82 3.65 -9.40 -25.59
N VAL A 83 3.26 -9.10 -24.35
CA VAL A 83 2.19 -9.80 -23.61
C VAL A 83 1.09 -8.89 -23.08
N ALA A 84 1.20 -7.57 -23.21
CA ALA A 84 0.09 -6.65 -22.97
C ALA A 84 -1.14 -7.07 -23.81
N GLY A 85 -2.33 -7.03 -23.19
CA GLY A 85 -3.59 -7.42 -23.81
C GLY A 85 -3.72 -8.91 -24.16
N ALA A 86 -2.84 -9.79 -23.66
CA ALA A 86 -2.97 -11.23 -23.87
C ALA A 86 -4.32 -11.75 -23.31
N SER A 87 -4.96 -12.68 -24.03
CA SER A 87 -6.23 -13.26 -23.58
C SER A 87 -6.02 -14.22 -22.41
N LEU A 88 -7.05 -14.38 -21.56
CA LEU A 88 -7.01 -15.33 -20.44
C LEU A 88 -6.65 -16.74 -20.90
N ALA A 89 -7.27 -17.22 -21.98
CA ALA A 89 -6.99 -18.54 -22.53
C ALA A 89 -5.51 -18.72 -22.91
N LEU A 90 -4.90 -17.69 -23.51
CA LEU A 90 -3.48 -17.72 -23.85
C LEU A 90 -2.60 -17.69 -22.61
N VAL A 91 -2.89 -16.80 -21.65
CA VAL A 91 -2.11 -16.68 -20.42
C VAL A 91 -2.19 -17.97 -19.62
N GLU A 92 -3.38 -18.54 -19.43
CA GLU A 92 -3.56 -19.79 -18.71
C GLU A 92 -2.80 -20.95 -19.39
N ALA A 93 -2.94 -21.13 -20.71
CA ALA A 93 -2.24 -22.19 -21.44
C ALA A 93 -0.71 -22.03 -21.36
N ARG A 94 -0.20 -20.81 -21.53
CA ARG A 94 1.24 -20.53 -21.45
C ARG A 94 1.79 -20.67 -20.03
N VAL A 95 1.12 -20.05 -19.06
CA VAL A 95 1.59 -19.93 -17.68
C VAL A 95 1.41 -21.25 -16.96
N LEU A 96 0.27 -21.95 -17.07
CA LEU A 96 0.05 -23.17 -16.30
C LEU A 96 0.62 -24.42 -16.98
N ARG A 97 0.63 -24.47 -18.32
CA ARG A 97 0.92 -25.69 -19.08
C ARG A 97 2.08 -25.57 -20.08
N ALA A 98 2.59 -24.36 -20.31
CA ALA A 98 3.56 -24.09 -21.39
C ALA A 98 3.07 -24.54 -22.78
N GLU A 99 1.74 -24.49 -23.00
CA GLU A 99 1.04 -24.87 -24.23
C GLU A 99 0.42 -23.64 -24.91
N TYR A 100 -0.14 -23.82 -26.11
CA TYR A 100 -0.91 -22.77 -26.80
C TYR A 100 -2.37 -23.20 -26.95
N PRO A 101 -3.33 -22.27 -26.89
CA PRO A 101 -4.73 -22.55 -27.23
C PRO A 101 -4.87 -23.05 -28.67
N GLU A 102 -5.94 -23.79 -28.96
CA GLU A 102 -6.24 -24.25 -30.32
C GLU A 102 -6.34 -23.08 -31.30
N GLY A 103 -5.75 -23.22 -32.48
CA GLY A 103 -5.72 -22.19 -33.52
C GLY A 103 -4.79 -21.00 -33.25
N TYR A 104 -4.10 -20.95 -32.09
CA TYR A 104 -3.16 -19.87 -31.81
C TYR A 104 -1.82 -20.08 -32.53
N VAL A 105 -1.35 -19.06 -33.23
CA VAL A 105 -0.03 -19.04 -33.87
C VAL A 105 0.99 -18.35 -32.95
N PRO A 106 2.04 -19.05 -32.47
CA PRO A 106 3.07 -18.45 -31.64
C PRO A 106 3.75 -17.24 -32.28
N LYS A 107 3.95 -16.17 -31.49
CA LYS A 107 4.67 -14.96 -31.92
C LYS A 107 6.18 -15.18 -32.09
N GLN A 108 6.71 -16.29 -31.57
CA GLN A 108 8.12 -16.64 -31.50
C GLN A 108 8.28 -18.15 -31.67
N ASN A 109 9.42 -18.60 -32.20
CA ASN A 109 9.71 -20.02 -32.44
C ASN A 109 10.41 -20.71 -31.25
N THR A 110 10.43 -20.09 -30.07
CA THR A 110 11.06 -20.64 -28.86
C THR A 110 10.03 -21.41 -28.02
N ARG A 111 10.51 -22.41 -27.27
CA ARG A 111 9.73 -23.11 -26.24
C ARG A 111 10.33 -22.93 -24.85
N ALA A 112 11.04 -21.81 -24.65
CA ALA A 112 11.85 -21.57 -23.45
C ALA A 112 11.01 -21.24 -22.20
N MET A 113 9.80 -20.71 -22.38
CA MET A 113 8.92 -20.37 -21.26
C MET A 113 8.45 -21.65 -20.55
N VAL A 114 8.94 -21.83 -19.33
CA VAL A 114 8.55 -22.92 -18.41
C VAL A 114 7.15 -22.66 -17.82
N PRO A 115 6.41 -23.73 -17.44
CA PRO A 115 5.16 -23.55 -16.72
C PRO A 115 5.41 -23.07 -15.28
N LEU A 116 4.51 -22.22 -14.80
CA LEU A 116 4.46 -21.61 -13.47
C LEU A 116 3.10 -21.94 -12.81
N PRO A 117 2.79 -23.22 -12.55
CA PRO A 117 1.46 -23.64 -12.07
C PRO A 117 1.09 -23.06 -10.70
N HIS A 118 2.08 -22.65 -9.91
CA HIS A 118 1.86 -21.96 -8.63
C HIS A 118 1.19 -20.58 -8.77
N LEU A 119 1.11 -20.03 -9.98
CA LEU A 119 0.43 -18.76 -10.27
C LEU A 119 -1.07 -18.93 -10.59
N GLU A 120 -1.62 -20.14 -10.56
CA GLU A 120 -3.04 -20.39 -10.88
C GLU A 120 -4.00 -19.48 -10.10
N SER A 121 -3.80 -19.36 -8.78
CA SER A 121 -4.62 -18.49 -7.92
C SER A 121 -4.35 -16.99 -8.12
N ARG A 122 -3.26 -16.64 -8.84
CA ARG A 122 -2.81 -15.26 -9.10
C ARG A 122 -3.09 -14.79 -10.53
N LEU A 123 -3.71 -15.65 -11.37
CA LEU A 123 -4.09 -15.30 -12.74
C LEU A 123 -5.06 -14.12 -12.82
N PRO A 124 -6.06 -13.96 -11.93
CA PRO A 124 -6.96 -12.81 -11.99
C PRO A 124 -6.23 -11.48 -11.89
N GLU A 125 -5.25 -11.36 -10.98
CA GLU A 125 -4.44 -10.15 -10.81
C GLU A 125 -3.54 -9.92 -12.02
N LEU A 126 -2.84 -10.98 -12.48
CA LEU A 126 -1.98 -10.90 -13.67
C LEU A 126 -2.78 -10.44 -14.90
N MET A 127 -3.98 -10.97 -15.09
CA MET A 127 -4.87 -10.59 -16.18
C MET A 127 -5.38 -9.16 -16.04
N ALA A 128 -5.72 -8.71 -14.83
CA ALA A 128 -6.10 -7.32 -14.58
C ALA A 128 -4.97 -6.36 -15.00
N TYR A 129 -3.73 -6.67 -14.63
CA TYR A 129 -2.58 -5.87 -15.01
C TYR A 129 -2.35 -5.87 -16.53
N LEU A 130 -2.23 -7.04 -17.15
CA LEU A 130 -1.96 -7.13 -18.60
C LEU A 130 -3.09 -6.54 -19.46
N GLY A 131 -4.33 -6.60 -18.98
CA GLY A 131 -5.50 -6.01 -19.66
C GLY A 131 -5.67 -4.51 -19.47
N SER A 132 -4.97 -3.91 -18.49
CA SER A 132 -4.98 -2.46 -18.25
C SER A 132 -4.01 -1.66 -19.13
N LEU A 133 -3.18 -2.35 -19.93
CA LEU A 133 -2.08 -1.80 -20.72
C LEU A 133 -2.43 -1.68 -22.21
#